data_AF-A0AAW6C286-F1
#
_entry.id   AF-A0AAW6C286-F1
#
_cell.length_a   1.000
_cell.length_b   1.000
_cell.length_c   1.000
_cell.angle_alpha   90.00
_cell.angle_beta   90.00
_cell.angle_gamma   90.00
#
_symmetry.space_group_name_H-M   'P 1'
#
loop_
_entity.id
_entity.type
_entity.pdbx_description
1 polymer ?
#
loop_
_entity_poly.entity_id
_entity_poly.type
_entity_poly.pdbx_seq_one_letter_code
_entity_poly.pdbx_strand_id
1 'polypeptide(L)'
;MDDIKLALLGNKEAAKRLTDAGMLLECKRCGSENVDYGEYDGILVGLDYVRCRNCGLIEQGVVSPEEFSARLEWNTRAPILSAEEMEMLEALKDGKGD
;
A
#
# COMPACT_ATOMS: atom_id res chain seq x y z
N MET A 1 14.67 -6.74 5.55
CA MET A 1 13.46 -6.71 4.71
C MET A 1 13.19 -5.28 4.25
N ASP A 2 12.65 -5.07 3.04
CA ASP A 2 12.26 -3.75 2.53
C ASP A 2 10.80 -3.42 2.86
N ASP A 3 10.39 -2.17 2.64
CA ASP A 3 9.04 -1.68 2.93
C ASP A 3 7.97 -2.34 2.04
N ILE A 4 8.31 -2.76 0.82
CA ILE A 4 7.38 -3.48 -0.07
C ILE A 4 6.98 -4.80 0.57
N LYS A 5 7.96 -5.60 0.98
CA LYS A 5 7.73 -6.89 1.63
C LYS A 5 7.01 -6.74 2.97
N LEU A 6 7.38 -5.75 3.77
CA LEU A 6 6.71 -5.47 5.05
C LEU A 6 5.24 -5.11 4.84
N ALA A 7 4.94 -4.20 3.90
CA ALA A 7 3.57 -3.81 3.60
C ALA A 7 2.75 -4.97 3.05
N LEU A 8 3.34 -5.84 2.20
CA LEU A 8 2.70 -7.05 1.71
C LEU A 8 2.32 -8.04 2.82
N LEU A 9 3.10 -8.07 3.92
CA LEU A 9 2.81 -8.87 5.11
C LEU A 9 1.80 -8.21 6.08
N GLY A 10 1.35 -6.98 5.77
CA GLY A 10 0.38 -6.22 6.54
C GLY A 10 0.95 -5.21 7.53
N ASN A 11 2.23 -4.85 7.40
CA ASN A 11 2.81 -3.76 8.19
C ASN A 11 2.23 -2.40 7.75
N LYS A 12 1.43 -1.79 8.64
CA LYS A 12 0.73 -0.53 8.34
C LYS A 12 1.67 0.66 8.20
N GLU A 13 2.74 0.72 8.97
CA GLU A 13 3.71 1.81 8.89
C GLU A 13 4.52 1.77 7.59
N ALA A 14 4.90 0.57 7.13
CA ALA A 14 5.52 0.39 5.82
C ALA A 14 4.57 0.77 4.68
N ALA A 15 3.29 0.37 4.76
CA ALA A 15 2.28 0.78 3.80
C ALA A 15 2.12 2.31 3.75
N LYS A 16 2.17 2.98 4.91
CA LYS A 16 2.15 4.44 4.99
C LYS A 16 3.39 5.06 4.35
N ARG A 17 4.60 4.59 4.68
CA ARG A 17 5.84 5.12 4.08
C ARG A 17 5.86 5.00 2.55
N LEU A 18 5.40 3.88 2.01
CA LEU A 18 5.25 3.71 0.56
C LEU A 18 4.24 4.70 -0.03
N THR A 19 3.12 4.91 0.66
CA THR A 19 2.09 5.86 0.24
C THR A 19 2.60 7.29 0.23
N ASP A 20 3.32 7.70 1.28
CA ASP A 20 3.95 9.02 1.40
C ASP A 20 5.01 9.23 0.31
N ALA A 21 5.71 8.16 -0.10
CA ALA A 21 6.66 8.16 -1.21
C ALA A 21 5.99 8.13 -2.60
N GLY A 22 4.67 8.05 -2.69
CA GLY A 22 3.92 7.96 -3.95
C GLY A 22 4.04 6.60 -4.65
N MET A 23 4.46 5.55 -3.94
CA MET A 23 4.61 4.21 -4.47
C MET A 23 3.33 3.39 -4.30
N LEU A 24 3.10 2.45 -5.23
CA LEU A 24 1.97 1.51 -5.19
C LEU A 24 2.49 0.07 -5.17
N LEU A 25 1.89 -0.75 -4.32
CA LEU A 25 2.09 -2.20 -4.35
C LEU A 25 1.41 -2.84 -5.57
N GLU A 26 1.90 -4.03 -5.92
CA GLU A 26 1.24 -4.92 -6.89
C GLU A 26 -0.23 -5.18 -6.53
N CYS A 27 -1.03 -5.54 -7.54
CA CYS A 27 -2.45 -5.79 -7.35
C CYS A 27 -2.73 -6.93 -6.37
N LYS A 28 -3.44 -6.64 -5.27
CA LYS A 28 -3.91 -7.64 -4.28
C LYS A 28 -4.73 -8.80 -4.84
N ARG A 29 -5.28 -8.66 -6.06
CA ARG A 29 -6.09 -9.70 -6.70
C ARG A 29 -5.32 -10.57 -7.68
N CYS A 30 -4.40 -10.00 -8.46
CA CYS A 30 -3.75 -10.71 -9.57
C CYS A 30 -2.22 -10.60 -9.61
N GLY A 31 -1.59 -9.91 -8.65
CA GLY A 31 -0.13 -9.73 -8.58
C GLY A 31 0.46 -8.86 -9.69
N SER A 32 -0.37 -8.20 -10.52
CA SER A 32 0.15 -7.33 -11.57
C SER A 32 0.68 -6.02 -10.99
N GLU A 33 1.87 -5.61 -11.43
CA GLU A 33 2.46 -4.29 -11.17
C GLU A 33 1.84 -3.18 -12.04
N ASN A 34 0.99 -3.53 -13.02
CA ASN A 34 0.32 -2.56 -13.89
C ASN A 34 -0.85 -1.90 -13.15
N VAL A 35 -0.49 -1.02 -12.21
CA VAL A 35 -1.39 -0.31 -11.31
C VAL A 35 -1.21 1.20 -11.54
N ASP A 36 -2.31 1.91 -11.73
CA ASP A 36 -2.33 3.35 -11.92
C ASP A 36 -3.11 4.07 -10.80
N TYR A 37 -2.67 5.29 -10.50
CA TYR A 37 -3.33 6.21 -9.59
C TYR A 37 -3.82 7.42 -10.37
N GLY A 38 -4.98 7.95 -9.98
CA GLY A 38 -5.47 9.22 -10.50
C GLY A 38 -6.52 9.85 -9.60
N GLU A 39 -6.91 11.05 -9.97
CA GLU A 39 -7.99 11.81 -9.34
C GLU A 39 -9.15 11.90 -10.32
N TYR A 40 -10.37 11.92 -9.79
CA TYR A 40 -11.57 12.17 -10.59
C TYR A 40 -11.74 13.66 -10.86
N ASP A 41 -12.29 13.99 -12.03
CA ASP A 41 -12.63 15.35 -12.43
C ASP A 41 -14.16 15.63 -12.37
N GLY A 42 -14.52 16.89 -12.58
CA GLY A 42 -15.92 17.32 -12.64
C GLY A 42 -16.66 17.21 -11.31
N ILE A 43 -17.80 16.52 -11.30
CA ILE A 43 -18.68 16.38 -10.11
C ILE A 43 -18.00 15.59 -8.99
N LEU A 44 -17.06 14.70 -9.34
CA LEU A 44 -16.35 13.83 -8.40
C LEU A 44 -14.98 14.39 -7.99
N VAL A 45 -14.73 15.68 -8.26
CA VAL A 45 -13.50 16.34 -7.84
C VAL A 45 -13.26 16.14 -6.34
N GLY A 46 -12.03 15.80 -5.97
CA GLY A 46 -11.65 15.48 -4.59
C GLY A 46 -11.78 13.99 -4.24
N LEU A 47 -12.12 13.12 -5.19
CA LEU A 47 -11.94 11.67 -5.05
C LEU A 47 -10.70 11.21 -5.80
N ASP A 48 -9.96 10.27 -5.21
CA ASP A 48 -8.87 9.57 -5.86
C ASP A 48 -9.18 8.09 -6.06
N TYR A 49 -8.41 7.45 -6.93
CA TYR A 49 -8.52 6.03 -7.18
C TYR A 49 -7.15 5.39 -7.39
N VAL A 50 -7.08 4.10 -7.06
CA VAL A 50 -6.04 3.20 -7.54
C VAL A 50 -6.70 2.08 -8.33
N ARG A 51 -6.19 1.80 -9.52
CA ARG A 51 -6.73 0.77 -10.41
C ARG A 51 -5.65 -0.17 -10.88
N CYS A 52 -5.95 -1.47 -10.91
CA CYS A 52 -5.17 -2.43 -11.68
C CYS A 52 -5.66 -2.47 -13.12
N ARG A 53 -4.77 -2.14 -14.07
CA ARG A 53 -5.05 -2.15 -15.52
C ARG A 53 -5.17 -3.55 -16.10
N ASN A 54 -4.70 -4.58 -15.38
CA ASN A 54 -4.78 -5.98 -15.82
C ASN A 54 -6.15 -6.61 -15.50
N CYS A 55 -6.59 -6.57 -14.23
CA CYS A 55 -7.82 -7.24 -13.80
C CYS A 55 -8.99 -6.30 -13.49
N GLY A 56 -8.81 -4.98 -13.61
CA GLY A 56 -9.86 -3.98 -13.39
C GLY A 56 -10.28 -3.79 -11.93
N LEU A 57 -9.50 -4.29 -10.96
CA LEU A 57 -9.75 -3.97 -9.55
C LEU A 57 -9.53 -2.48 -9.35
N ILE A 58 -10.47 -1.82 -8.68
CA ILE A 58 -10.41 -0.39 -8.36
C ILE A 58 -10.65 -0.22 -6.86
N GLU A 59 -9.84 0.60 -6.23
CA GLU A 59 -10.11 1.19 -4.91
C GLU A 59 -10.33 2.69 -5.09
N GLN A 60 -11.28 3.23 -4.34
CA GLN A 60 -11.63 4.65 -4.36
C GLN A 60 -11.40 5.24 -2.98
N GLY A 61 -10.93 6.48 -2.95
CA GLY A 61 -10.66 7.24 -1.76
C GLY A 61 -11.09 8.69 -1.90
N VAL A 62 -11.02 9.41 -0.80
CA VAL A 62 -11.14 10.86 -0.74
C VAL A 62 -9.75 11.47 -0.73
N VAL A 63 -9.54 12.50 -1.55
CA VAL A 63 -8.36 13.35 -1.47
C VAL A 63 -8.55 14.32 -0.31
N SER A 64 -7.79 14.15 0.76
CA SER A 64 -7.60 15.20 1.76
C SER A 64 -6.16 15.72 1.66
N PRO A 65 -5.88 16.96 2.10
CA PRO A 65 -4.51 17.48 2.15
C PRO A 65 -3.53 16.59 2.94
N GLU A 66 -4.07 15.74 3.81
CA GLU A 66 -3.35 14.89 4.75
C GLU A 66 -3.35 13.41 4.35
N GLU A 67 -4.23 12.99 3.41
CA GLU A 67 -4.45 11.57 3.10
C GLU A 67 -4.65 11.30 1.60
N PHE A 68 -3.70 10.56 1.02
CA PHE A 68 -3.87 9.86 -0.26
C PHE A 68 -4.64 8.56 -0.04
N SER A 69 -5.91 8.67 0.36
CA SER A 69 -6.64 7.54 0.96
C SER A 69 -6.79 6.34 0.01
N ALA A 70 -6.99 6.51 -1.30
CA ALA A 70 -7.01 5.37 -2.22
C ALA A 70 -5.66 4.63 -2.28
N ARG A 71 -4.54 5.36 -2.23
CA ARG A 71 -3.20 4.74 -2.20
C ARG A 71 -2.93 4.04 -0.88
N LEU A 72 -3.33 4.65 0.23
CA LEU A 72 -3.17 4.05 1.56
C LEU A 72 -3.96 2.76 1.68
N GLU A 73 -5.23 2.77 1.25
CA GLU A 73 -6.09 1.58 1.20
C GLU A 73 -5.56 0.53 0.22
N TRP A 74 -4.98 0.97 -0.90
CA TRP A 74 -4.34 0.06 -1.84
C TRP A 74 -3.08 -0.59 -1.28
N ASN A 75 -2.25 0.15 -0.56
CA ASN A 75 -0.98 -0.33 -0.01
C ASN A 75 -1.17 -1.11 1.30
N THR A 76 -2.28 -0.89 2.00
CA THR A 76 -2.62 -1.65 3.21
C THR A 76 -3.04 -3.07 2.85
N ARG A 77 -2.44 -4.06 3.52
CA ARG A 77 -2.81 -5.47 3.42
C ARG A 77 -3.35 -5.97 4.75
N ALA A 78 -4.19 -7.00 4.68
CA ALA A 78 -4.58 -7.73 5.89
C ALA A 78 -3.32 -8.33 6.53
N PRO A 79 -3.10 -8.14 7.85
CA PRO A 79 -1.99 -8.75 8.55
C PRO A 79 -2.02 -10.28 8.40
N ILE A 80 -0.93 -10.85 7.90
CA ILE A 80 -0.74 -12.30 7.82
C ILE A 80 -0.11 -12.83 9.10
N LEU A 81 0.69 -11.99 9.74
CA LEU A 81 1.43 -12.29 10.96
C LEU A 81 0.81 -11.55 12.15
N SER A 82 1.03 -12.09 13.34
CA SER A 82 0.82 -11.36 14.58
C SER A 82 1.81 -10.19 14.71
N ALA A 83 1.52 -9.27 15.63
CA ALA A 83 2.43 -8.15 15.90
C ALA A 83 3.81 -8.62 16.37
N GLU A 84 3.86 -9.67 17.21
CA GLU A 84 5.11 -10.25 17.72
C GLU A 84 5.94 -10.90 16.59
N GLU A 85 5.30 -11.70 15.74
CA GLU A 85 5.98 -12.30 14.57
C GLU A 85 6.50 -11.24 13.59
N MET A 86 5.78 -10.13 13.44
CA MET A 86 6.21 -9.01 12.61
C MET A 86 7.42 -8.29 13.21
N GLU A 87 7.43 -8.04 14.53
CA GLU A 87 8.55 -7.43 15.24
C GLU A 87 9.82 -8.30 15.14
N MET A 88 9.69 -9.63 15.27
CA MET A 88 10.82 -10.54 15.08
C MET A 88 11.41 -10.45 13.66
N LEU A 89 10.57 -10.36 12.62
CA LEU A 89 11.03 -10.20 11.24
C LEU A 89 11.71 -8.86 10.99
N GLU A 90 11.23 -7.79 11.62
CA GLU A 90 11.86 -6.48 11.56
C GLU A 90 13.22 -6.49 12.27
N ALA A 91 13.34 -7.11 13.45
CA ALA A 91 14.59 -7.23 14.18
C ALA A 91 15.68 -7.99 13.40
N LEU A 92 15.30 -8.98 12.57
CA LEU A 92 16.24 -9.67 11.66
C LEU A 92 16.83 -8.74 10.58
N LYS A 93 16.22 -7.59 10.29
CA LYS A 93 16.77 -6.56 9.39
C LYS A 93 17.93 -5.81 10.04
N ASP A 94 17.88 -5.62 11.36
CA ASP A 94 18.84 -4.83 12.13
C ASP A 94 19.99 -5.68 12.68
N GLY A 95 19.84 -7.02 12.61
CA GLY A 95 20.87 -8.02 12.89
C GLY A 95 21.95 -8.06 11.82
N LYS A 96 22.98 -7.24 12.00
CA LYS A 96 24.36 -7.58 11.63
C LYS A 96 24.61 -8.98 12.23
N GLY A 97 24.74 -9.99 11.36
CA GLY A 97 25.02 -11.36 11.81
C GLY A 97 26.24 -11.35 12.72
N ASP A 98 26.11 -12.00 13.88
CA ASP A 98 27.22 -12.29 14.79
C ASP A 98 28.38 -12.99 14.06
#